data_AF-A0A0D3DMT1-F1
#
_entry.id   AF-A0A0D3DMT1-F1
#
_cell.length_a   1.000
_cell.length_b   1.000
_cell.length_c   1.000
_cell.angle_alpha   90.00
_cell.angle_beta   90.00
_cell.angle_gamma   90.00
#
_symmetry.space_group_name_H-M   'P 1'
#
loop_
_entity.id
_entity.type
_entity.pdbx_description
1 polymer ?
#
loop_
_entity_poly.entity_id
_entity_poly.type
_entity_poly.pdbx_seq_one_letter_code
_entity_poly.pdbx_strand_id
1 'polypeptide(L)'
;MASSSHYHYNQNDDDVDPFKNIFEDFLQIPDIIPKPRERKTRIFIEREREEGQDQLWSDYFSETPTFPHNIFRRRFRMNKTLFLRIVHRLEQEVDYFKPSQDATGRSSLTALQKCTAAIRELAYGGGADTVDEYVRLEITKSL
;
A
#
# COMPACT_ATOMS: atom_id res chain seq x y z
N MET A 1 26.07 0.74 -79.91
CA MET A 1 26.81 1.69 -79.06
C MET A 1 25.81 2.52 -78.26
N ALA A 2 26.03 2.63 -76.94
CA ALA A 2 25.41 3.40 -75.83
C ALA A 2 24.24 4.37 -76.10
N SER A 3 23.34 4.74 -75.18
CA SER A 3 22.83 4.32 -73.85
C SER A 3 21.75 5.38 -73.46
N SER A 4 21.06 5.21 -72.32
CA SER A 4 20.36 6.24 -71.51
C SER A 4 18.85 6.39 -71.75
N SER A 5 17.94 6.38 -70.77
CA SER A 5 18.00 6.21 -69.30
C SER A 5 16.58 5.82 -68.83
N HIS A 6 16.45 4.68 -68.13
CA HIS A 6 15.18 4.22 -67.57
C HIS A 6 14.99 4.83 -66.17
N TYR A 7 14.03 5.75 -66.04
CA TYR A 7 13.60 6.22 -64.72
C TYR A 7 12.71 5.14 -64.09
N HIS A 8 13.21 4.54 -63.00
CA HIS A 8 12.45 3.64 -62.18
C HIS A 8 12.16 4.34 -60.85
N TYR A 9 10.94 4.86 -60.71
CA TYR A 9 10.43 5.24 -59.39
C TYR A 9 10.12 3.93 -58.64
N ASN A 10 11.10 3.45 -57.87
CA ASN A 10 10.86 2.35 -56.93
C ASN A 10 10.07 2.90 -55.75
N GLN A 11 8.80 2.51 -55.73
CA GLN A 11 7.92 2.50 -54.59
C GLN A 11 8.50 1.55 -53.52
N ASN A 12 9.24 2.08 -52.55
CA ASN A 12 9.61 1.38 -51.32
C ASN A 12 9.94 2.41 -50.23
N ASP A 13 8.91 3.07 -49.69
CA ASP A 13 9.00 3.55 -48.32
C ASP A 13 8.38 2.45 -47.46
N ASP A 14 9.17 1.39 -47.24
CA ASP A 14 9.00 0.57 -46.05
C ASP A 14 9.20 1.52 -44.88
N ASP A 15 8.13 1.89 -44.19
CA ASP A 15 8.18 2.57 -42.90
C ASP A 15 9.02 1.73 -41.94
N VAL A 16 10.33 2.01 -41.92
CA VAL A 16 11.29 1.42 -41.00
C VAL A 16 10.88 1.87 -39.61
N ASP A 17 10.12 1.02 -38.93
CA ASP A 17 9.68 1.19 -37.55
C ASP A 17 10.86 1.64 -36.67
N PRO A 18 10.94 2.93 -36.27
CA PRO A 18 12.08 3.48 -35.54
C PRO A 18 12.28 2.82 -34.17
N PHE A 19 11.28 2.08 -33.69
CA PHE A 19 11.31 1.38 -32.40
C PHE A 19 12.04 0.04 -32.43
N LYS A 20 12.24 -0.58 -33.61
CA LYS A 20 12.97 -1.86 -33.70
C LYS A 20 14.44 -1.73 -33.31
N ASN A 21 15.09 -0.66 -33.75
CA ASN A 21 16.52 -0.44 -33.48
C ASN A 21 16.77 -0.16 -31.99
N ILE A 22 15.83 0.47 -31.29
CA ILE A 22 15.93 0.76 -29.85
C ILE A 22 15.89 -0.53 -29.01
N PHE A 23 15.08 -1.50 -29.44
CA PHE A 23 14.93 -2.77 -28.73
C PHE A 23 16.17 -3.66 -28.90
N GLU A 24 16.77 -3.68 -30.09
CA GLU A 24 18.00 -4.42 -30.38
C GLU A 24 19.22 -3.80 -29.66
N ASP A 25 19.31 -2.47 -29.63
CA ASP A 25 20.35 -1.76 -28.86
C ASP A 25 20.24 -2.06 -27.36
N PHE A 26 19.02 -2.22 -26.82
CA PHE A 26 18.80 -2.58 -25.42
C PHE A 26 19.28 -4.00 -25.08
N LEU A 27 19.16 -4.94 -26.02
CA LEU A 27 19.61 -6.33 -25.86
C LEU A 27 21.13 -6.50 -26.03
N GLN A 28 21.80 -5.56 -26.70
CA GLN A 28 23.25 -5.59 -26.94
C GLN A 28 24.09 -5.01 -25.79
N ILE A 29 23.46 -4.44 -24.75
CA ILE A 29 24.14 -3.94 -23.56
C ILE A 29 24.54 -5.14 -22.67
N PRO A 30 25.85 -5.43 -22.47
CA PRO A 30 26.28 -6.46 -21.55
C PRO A 30 26.07 -5.96 -20.12
N ASP A 31 25.25 -6.69 -19.35
CA ASP A 31 25.24 -6.70 -17.88
C ASP A 31 24.96 -5.37 -17.13
N ILE A 32 24.07 -4.49 -17.63
CA ILE A 32 23.55 -3.36 -16.81
C ILE A 32 22.40 -3.78 -15.88
N ILE A 33 21.78 -4.95 -16.07
CA ILE A 33 20.72 -5.42 -15.17
C ILE A 33 21.39 -5.90 -13.87
N PRO A 34 21.27 -5.16 -12.74
CA PRO A 34 21.82 -5.62 -11.48
C PRO A 34 21.16 -6.96 -11.14
N LYS A 35 21.98 -7.97 -10.80
CA LYS A 35 21.47 -9.26 -10.32
C LYS A 35 20.42 -9.00 -9.24
N PRO A 36 19.23 -9.64 -9.30
CA PRO A 36 18.23 -9.49 -8.26
C PRO A 36 18.88 -9.76 -6.91
N ARG A 37 18.89 -8.77 -6.01
CA ARG A 37 19.36 -8.97 -4.65
C ARG A 37 18.53 -10.11 -4.05
N GLU A 38 19.19 -11.10 -3.45
CA GLU A 38 18.49 -12.14 -2.72
C GLU A 38 17.55 -11.48 -1.72
N ARG A 39 16.25 -11.72 -1.88
CA ARG A 39 15.25 -11.16 -0.99
C ARG A 39 15.45 -11.81 0.37
N LYS A 40 15.89 -11.03 1.36
CA LYS A 40 15.87 -11.46 2.76
C LYS A 40 14.49 -12.04 3.07
N THR A 41 14.45 -13.26 3.60
CA THR A 41 13.21 -13.90 4.02
C THR A 41 12.61 -13.08 5.16
N ARG A 42 11.39 -12.61 4.94
CA ARG A 42 10.62 -11.88 5.95
C ARG A 42 10.22 -12.87 7.04
N ILE A 43 10.60 -12.57 8.29
CA ILE A 43 10.10 -13.35 9.42
C ILE A 43 8.67 -12.91 9.67
N PHE A 44 7.74 -13.87 9.55
CA PHE A 44 6.37 -13.66 9.98
C PHE A 44 6.31 -13.73 11.51
N ILE A 45 5.90 -12.63 12.14
CA ILE A 45 5.64 -12.56 13.57
C ILE A 45 4.13 -12.40 13.71
N GLU A 46 3.47 -13.36 14.35
CA GLU A 46 2.08 -13.22 14.73
C GLU A 46 1.97 -12.22 15.87
N ARG A 47 1.13 -11.19 15.69
CA ARG A 47 0.93 -10.10 16.68
C ARG A 47 -0.51 -10.01 17.19
N GLU A 48 -1.27 -11.10 17.05
CA GLU A 48 -2.61 -11.24 17.62
C GLU A 48 -3.52 -10.05 17.27
N ARG A 49 -3.66 -9.78 15.96
CA ARG A 49 -4.41 -8.61 15.44
C ARG A 49 -5.86 -8.52 15.93
N GLU A 50 -6.47 -9.65 16.30
CA GLU A 50 -7.81 -9.71 16.89
C GLU A 50 -7.83 -9.18 18.33
N GLU A 51 -6.85 -9.55 19.15
CA GLU A 51 -6.73 -9.01 20.52
C GLU A 51 -6.47 -7.49 20.47
N GLY A 52 -5.70 -7.03 19.49
CA GLY A 52 -5.51 -5.59 19.25
C GLY A 52 -6.81 -4.84 18.95
N GLN A 53 -7.77 -5.48 18.26
CA GLN A 53 -9.10 -4.91 18.01
C GLN A 53 -9.91 -4.81 19.30
N ASP A 54 -9.93 -5.88 20.10
CA ASP A 54 -10.68 -5.93 21.36
C ASP A 54 -10.13 -4.94 22.38
N GLN A 55 -8.80 -4.84 22.50
CA GLN A 55 -8.13 -3.87 23.35
C GLN A 55 -8.44 -2.44 22.91
N LEU A 56 -8.35 -2.13 21.61
CA LEU A 56 -8.70 -0.82 21.06
C LEU A 56 -10.15 -0.45 21.38
N TRP A 57 -11.07 -1.41 21.27
CA TRP A 57 -12.48 -1.21 21.60
C TRP A 57 -12.66 -0.91 23.09
N SER A 58 -12.06 -1.72 23.96
CA SER A 58 -12.12 -1.55 25.41
C SER A 58 -11.56 -0.20 25.86
N ASP A 59 -10.47 0.25 25.24
CA ASP A 59 -9.76 1.45 25.65
C ASP A 59 -10.52 2.76 25.35
N TYR A 60 -11.25 2.82 24.24
CA TYR A 60 -11.88 4.07 23.78
C TYR A 60 -13.36 3.96 23.42
N PHE A 61 -13.82 2.80 22.95
CA PHE A 61 -15.09 2.69 22.24
C PHE A 61 -16.21 2.03 23.01
N SER A 62 -15.89 1.19 24.00
CA SER A 62 -16.85 0.57 24.91
C SER A 62 -17.73 1.58 25.68
N GLU A 63 -18.78 1.06 26.33
CA GLU A 63 -19.68 1.85 27.19
C GLU A 63 -18.93 2.45 28.38
N THR A 64 -18.01 1.68 28.97
CA THR A 64 -17.12 2.08 30.06
C THR A 64 -15.66 2.00 29.61
N PRO A 65 -15.17 2.99 28.83
CA PRO A 65 -13.83 2.92 28.26
C PRO A 65 -12.74 3.11 29.31
N THR A 66 -11.59 2.44 29.12
CA THR A 66 -10.40 2.61 29.97
C THR A 66 -9.96 4.08 30.02
N PHE A 67 -10.01 4.77 28.86
CA PHE A 67 -9.57 6.15 28.74
C PHE A 67 -10.74 7.14 28.63
N PRO A 68 -10.70 8.24 29.40
CA PRO A 68 -11.73 9.27 29.34
C PRO A 68 -11.66 10.11 28.04
N HIS A 69 -12.74 10.83 27.75
CA HIS A 69 -12.93 11.58 26.51
C HIS A 69 -11.83 12.61 26.21
N ASN A 70 -11.24 13.23 27.22
CA ASN A 70 -10.11 14.17 27.04
C ASN A 70 -8.85 13.47 26.49
N ILE A 71 -8.59 12.23 26.90
CA ILE A 71 -7.48 11.43 26.37
C ILE A 71 -7.77 11.02 24.93
N PHE A 72 -9.00 10.62 24.62
CA PHE A 72 -9.42 10.36 23.24
C PHE A 72 -9.14 11.56 22.34
N ARG A 73 -9.63 12.74 22.72
CA ARG A 73 -9.46 13.97 21.94
C ARG A 73 -7.99 14.36 21.79
N ARG A 74 -7.15 14.11 22.80
CA ARG A 74 -5.69 14.35 22.69
C ARG A 74 -5.03 13.40 21.68
N ARG A 75 -5.46 12.14 21.62
CA ARG A 75 -4.87 11.11 20.75
C ARG A 75 -5.34 11.19 19.30
N PHE A 76 -6.62 11.43 19.08
CA PHE A 76 -7.21 11.45 17.74
C PHE A 76 -7.46 12.86 17.19
N ARG A 77 -7.21 13.90 17.99
CA ARG A 77 -7.42 15.33 17.64
C ARG A 77 -8.86 15.69 17.26
N MET A 78 -9.81 14.80 17.55
CA MET A 78 -11.24 14.97 17.28
C MET A 78 -12.07 14.26 18.36
N ASN A 79 -13.39 14.46 18.35
CA ASN A 79 -14.29 13.75 19.27
C ASN A 79 -14.61 12.33 18.76
N LYS A 80 -15.06 11.47 19.67
CA LYS A 80 -15.35 10.04 19.39
C LYS A 80 -16.43 9.87 18.33
N THR A 81 -17.47 10.70 18.35
CA THR A 81 -18.58 10.63 17.39
C THR A 81 -18.14 10.93 15.96
N LEU A 82 -17.29 11.93 15.74
CA LEU A 82 -16.74 12.25 14.42
C LEU A 82 -15.85 11.12 13.93
N PHE A 83 -15.00 10.58 14.80
CA PHE A 83 -14.15 9.44 14.46
C PHE A 83 -14.99 8.24 13.98
N LEU A 84 -16.03 7.85 14.74
CA LEU A 84 -16.91 6.74 14.36
C LEU A 84 -17.66 7.00 13.06
N ARG A 85 -18.07 8.25 12.79
CA ARG A 85 -18.68 8.63 11.50
C ARG A 85 -17.71 8.45 10.33
N ILE A 86 -16.43 8.80 10.51
CA ILE A 86 -15.39 8.59 9.50
C ILE A 86 -15.22 7.10 9.24
N VAL A 87 -15.05 6.30 10.30
CA VAL A 87 -14.89 4.84 10.20
C VAL A 87 -16.07 4.21 9.44
N HIS A 88 -17.30 4.52 9.87
CA HIS A 88 -18.51 3.99 9.23
C HIS A 88 -18.61 4.40 7.77
N ARG A 89 -18.33 5.66 7.44
CA ARG A 89 -18.39 6.13 6.05
C ARG A 89 -17.38 5.42 5.17
N LEU A 90 -16.15 5.27 5.64
CA LEU A 90 -15.09 4.57 4.91
C LEU A 90 -15.41 3.09 4.74
N GLU A 91 -15.91 2.43 5.78
CA GLU A 91 -16.33 1.02 5.73
C GLU A 91 -17.42 0.77 4.69
N GLN A 92 -18.35 1.70 4.51
CA GLN A 92 -19.43 1.55 3.51
C GLN A 92 -18.98 1.88 2.08
N GLU A 93 -18.15 2.92 1.91
CA GLU A 93 -17.86 3.48 0.58
C GLU A 93 -16.56 3.00 -0.05
N VAL A 94 -15.62 2.51 0.75
CA VAL A 94 -14.27 2.18 0.28
C VAL A 94 -14.00 0.70 0.51
N ASP A 95 -13.80 -0.06 -0.57
CA ASP A 95 -13.62 -1.51 -0.51
C ASP A 95 -12.47 -1.95 0.40
N TYR A 96 -11.38 -1.16 0.49
CA TYR A 96 -10.28 -1.42 1.40
C TYR A 96 -10.70 -1.48 2.88
N PHE A 97 -11.73 -0.73 3.29
CA PHE A 97 -12.19 -0.67 4.68
C PHE A 97 -13.31 -1.67 4.97
N LYS A 98 -13.91 -2.28 3.95
CA LYS A 98 -14.93 -3.32 4.16
C LYS A 98 -14.34 -4.51 4.91
N PRO A 99 -15.15 -5.20 5.75
CA PRO A 99 -14.75 -6.48 6.31
C PRO A 99 -14.37 -7.45 5.20
N SER A 100 -13.17 -8.03 5.28
CA SER A 100 -12.63 -8.99 4.31
C SER A 100 -11.87 -10.09 5.05
N GLN A 101 -11.69 -11.22 4.39
CA GLN A 101 -10.78 -12.27 4.83
C GLN A 101 -9.49 -12.21 3.99
N ASP A 102 -8.38 -12.58 4.59
CA ASP A 102 -7.12 -12.75 3.85
C ASP A 102 -7.08 -14.09 3.10
N ALA A 103 -6.00 -14.33 2.36
CA ALA A 103 -5.82 -15.56 1.58
C ALA A 103 -5.79 -16.84 2.43
N THR A 104 -5.68 -16.72 3.75
CA THR A 104 -5.73 -17.85 4.69
C THR A 104 -7.10 -18.03 5.34
N GLY A 105 -8.09 -17.21 4.96
CA GLY A 105 -9.44 -17.23 5.51
C GLY A 105 -9.59 -16.48 6.84
N ARG A 106 -8.56 -15.80 7.32
CA ARG A 106 -8.59 -15.06 8.59
C ARG A 106 -9.12 -13.65 8.37
N SER A 107 -9.95 -13.14 9.29
CA SER A 107 -10.51 -11.78 9.24
C SER A 107 -9.41 -10.73 9.17
N SER A 108 -9.39 -9.95 8.09
CA SER A 108 -8.47 -8.83 7.88
C SER A 108 -8.68 -7.73 8.93
N LEU A 109 -7.76 -6.78 8.99
CA LEU A 109 -7.86 -5.61 9.87
C LEU A 109 -9.16 -4.84 9.63
N THR A 110 -9.80 -4.47 10.74
CA THR A 110 -11.08 -3.76 10.72
C THR A 110 -10.90 -2.33 10.23
N ALA A 111 -12.01 -1.70 9.79
CA ALA A 111 -12.01 -0.27 9.47
C ALA A 111 -11.56 0.58 10.67
N LEU A 112 -11.96 0.18 11.88
CA LEU A 112 -11.60 0.85 13.13
C LEU A 112 -10.08 0.86 13.34
N GLN A 113 -9.42 -0.29 13.18
CA GLN A 113 -7.96 -0.42 13.29
C GLN A 113 -7.23 0.42 12.24
N LYS A 114 -7.63 0.30 10.97
CA LYS A 114 -7.04 1.06 9.86
C LYS A 114 -7.13 2.56 10.08
N CYS A 115 -8.31 3.05 10.45
CA CYS A 115 -8.53 4.47 10.73
C CYS A 115 -7.76 4.94 11.97
N THR A 116 -7.72 4.11 13.02
CA THR A 116 -6.99 4.43 14.26
C THR A 116 -5.52 4.70 13.96
N ALA A 117 -4.90 3.87 13.14
CA ALA A 117 -3.51 4.05 12.79
C ALA A 117 -3.27 5.25 11.90
N ALA A 118 -4.01 5.36 10.79
CA ALA A 118 -3.88 6.48 9.87
C ALA A 118 -4.08 7.83 10.58
N ILE A 119 -5.09 7.95 11.44
CA ILE A 119 -5.38 9.19 12.17
C ILE A 119 -4.29 9.49 13.22
N ARG A 120 -3.76 8.47 13.90
CA ARG A 120 -2.67 8.68 14.86
C ARG A 120 -1.37 9.09 14.17
N GLU A 121 -1.06 8.51 13.01
CA GLU A 121 0.06 8.92 12.18
C GLU A 121 -0.07 10.39 11.77
N LEU A 122 -1.25 10.80 11.26
CA LEU A 122 -1.55 12.19 10.91
C LEU A 122 -1.51 13.14 12.12
N ALA A 123 -1.92 12.69 13.31
CA ALA A 123 -2.00 13.51 14.51
C ALA A 123 -0.65 13.82 15.17
N TYR A 124 0.35 12.95 14.95
CA TYR A 124 1.66 13.05 15.60
C TYR A 124 2.80 13.30 14.62
N GLY A 125 2.65 12.97 13.34
CA GLY A 125 3.69 13.14 12.32
C GLY A 125 4.94 12.29 12.56
N GLY A 126 4.80 11.16 13.27
CA GLY A 126 5.91 10.24 13.62
C GLY A 126 5.93 8.96 12.78
N GLY A 127 7.00 8.16 12.89
CA GLY A 127 7.17 6.90 12.17
C GLY A 127 6.13 5.83 12.54
N ALA A 128 5.79 4.97 11.56
CA ALA A 128 4.77 3.93 11.66
C ALA A 128 4.95 3.02 12.89
N ASP A 129 6.19 2.73 13.27
CA ASP A 129 6.58 1.89 14.40
C ASP A 129 5.92 2.29 15.74
N THR A 130 5.67 3.58 15.96
CA THR A 130 5.06 4.08 17.22
C THR A 130 3.55 3.90 17.28
N VAL A 131 2.90 3.84 16.11
CA VAL A 131 1.47 3.56 15.97
C VAL A 131 1.22 2.06 16.02
N ASP A 132 2.18 1.30 15.49
CA ASP A 132 2.17 -0.15 15.45
C ASP A 132 2.13 -0.80 16.83
N GLU A 133 2.90 -0.35 17.82
CA GLU A 133 2.86 -0.95 19.17
C GLU A 133 1.47 -0.89 19.82
N TYR A 134 0.64 0.09 19.44
CA TYR A 134 -0.69 0.25 20.01
C TYR A 134 -1.79 -0.42 19.20
N VAL A 135 -1.69 -0.41 17.86
CA VAL A 135 -2.73 -0.97 16.97
C VAL A 135 -2.37 -2.40 16.51
N ARG A 136 -1.17 -2.89 16.86
CA ARG A 136 -0.59 -4.19 16.50
C ARG A 136 -0.67 -4.48 14.99
N LEU A 137 -0.26 -3.51 14.17
CA LEU A 137 -0.56 -3.48 12.73
C LEU A 137 0.55 -3.96 11.80
N GLU A 138 1.81 -3.87 12.19
CA GLU A 138 2.94 -4.18 11.34
C GLU A 138 3.07 -5.68 11.16
N ILE A 139 2.48 -6.10 10.05
CA ILE A 139 3.01 -7.21 9.29
C ILE A 139 4.40 -6.76 8.81
N THR A 140 5.40 -7.60 9.13
CA THR A 140 6.83 -7.51 8.79
C THR A 140 7.72 -6.56 9.61
N LYS A 141 8.54 -7.13 10.49
CA LYS A 141 9.87 -6.57 10.80
C LYS A 141 10.83 -7.03 9.70
N SER A 142 11.41 -6.11 8.93
CA SER A 142 12.57 -6.43 8.10
C SER A 142 13.84 -6.18 8.93
N LEU A 143 14.64 -7.23 9.15
CA LEU A 143 16.03 -7.11 9.61
C LEU A 143 16.95 -6.67 8.47
#